data_AF-F0GX79-F1
#
_entry.id   AF-F0GX79-F1
#
_cell.length_a   1.000
_cell.length_b   1.000
_cell.length_c   1.000
_cell.angle_alpha   90.00
_cell.angle_beta   90.00
_cell.angle_gamma   90.00
#
_symmetry.space_group_name_H-M   'P 1'
#
loop_
_entity.id
_entity.type
_entity.pdbx_description
1 polymer ?
#
loop_
_entity_poly.entity_id
_entity_poly.type
_entity_poly.pdbx_seq_one_letter_code
_entity_poly.pdbx_strand_id
1 'polypeptide(L)'
;MTNLPIEKKREKFLIKILIISALIILFLSIEAMMMAKDYEIYRRALEKNPGLSFNDYINSVIFSLFIRSISPVVISLYTFFTVKKYGINFSYKVFFGGMTLIEIINLILQFRTGSIFYYLVIVLNIILLFIIGREERM
;
A
#
# COMPACT_ATOMS: atom_id res chain seq x y z
N MET A 1 -30.41 -23.69 -0.83
CA MET A 1 -29.55 -23.99 0.33
C MET A 1 -28.61 -22.81 0.53
N THR A 2 -28.67 -22.17 1.70
CA THR A 2 -28.07 -20.87 2.00
C THR A 2 -26.57 -20.99 2.32
N ASN A 3 -25.71 -20.48 1.43
CA ASN A 3 -24.26 -20.36 1.60
C ASN A 3 -23.82 -19.26 2.61
N LEU A 4 -24.71 -18.89 3.56
CA LEU A 4 -24.55 -17.79 4.52
C LEU A 4 -23.18 -17.73 5.26
N PRO A 5 -22.56 -18.84 5.71
CA PRO A 5 -21.28 -18.75 6.41
C PRO A 5 -20.11 -18.39 5.49
N ILE A 6 -20.12 -18.84 4.23
CA ILE A 6 -19.04 -18.59 3.25
C ILE A 6 -19.12 -17.14 2.75
N GLU A 7 -20.33 -16.64 2.46
CA GLU A 7 -20.54 -15.26 2.03
C GLU A 7 -20.11 -14.25 3.10
N LYS A 8 -20.47 -14.48 4.37
CA LYS A 8 -20.02 -13.65 5.49
C LYS A 8 -18.51 -13.67 5.67
N LYS A 9 -17.84 -14.79 5.43
CA LYS A 9 -16.37 -14.90 5.52
C LYS A 9 -15.70 -14.10 4.40
N ARG A 10 -16.22 -14.18 3.16
CA ARG A 10 -15.76 -13.40 2.00
C ARG A 10 -15.98 -11.90 2.20
N GLU A 11 -17.11 -11.50 2.76
CA GLU A 11 -17.41 -10.10 3.07
C GLU A 11 -16.44 -9.53 4.11
N LYS A 12 -16.19 -10.27 5.20
CA LYS A 12 -15.19 -9.88 6.21
C LYS A 12 -13.79 -9.76 5.60
N PHE A 13 -13.41 -10.69 4.72
CA PHE A 13 -12.13 -10.62 4.02
C PHE A 13 -12.04 -9.36 3.15
N LEU A 14 -13.05 -9.11 2.32
CA LEU A 14 -13.13 -7.92 1.48
C LEU A 14 -13.00 -6.64 2.31
N ILE A 15 -13.79 -6.50 3.37
CA ILE A 15 -13.76 -5.32 4.25
C ILE A 15 -12.37 -5.11 4.85
N LYS A 16 -11.69 -6.17 5.29
CA LYS A 16 -10.31 -6.07 5.80
C LYS A 16 -9.35 -5.55 4.75
N ILE A 17 -9.39 -6.08 3.52
CA ILE A 17 -8.56 -5.61 2.41
C ILE A 17 -8.83 -4.13 2.11
N LEU A 18 -10.11 -3.72 2.04
CA LEU A 18 -10.50 -2.34 1.77
C LEU A 18 -10.00 -1.38 2.86
N ILE A 19 -10.21 -1.71 4.13
CA ILE A 19 -9.80 -0.87 5.27
C ILE A 19 -8.27 -0.72 5.28
N ILE A 20 -7.53 -1.82 5.17
CA ILE A 20 -6.06 -1.76 5.20
C ILE A 20 -5.53 -0.98 3.98
N SER A 21 -6.10 -1.20 2.79
CA SER A 21 -5.71 -0.45 1.58
C SER A 21 -5.98 1.05 1.73
N ALA A 22 -7.13 1.43 2.29
CA ALA A 22 -7.48 2.83 2.55
C ALA A 22 -6.52 3.48 3.57
N LEU A 23 -6.17 2.76 4.64
CA LEU A 23 -5.19 3.24 5.63
C LEU A 23 -3.79 3.41 5.03
N ILE A 24 -3.36 2.49 4.16
CA ILE A 24 -2.08 2.63 3.44
C ILE A 24 -2.09 3.92 2.61
N ILE A 25 -3.12 4.12 1.78
CA ILE A 25 -3.24 5.31 0.93
C ILE A 25 -3.30 6.60 1.76
N LEU A 26 -4.01 6.59 2.88
CA LEU A 26 -4.09 7.72 3.79
C LEU A 26 -2.71 8.08 4.35
N PHE A 27 -1.97 7.11 4.89
CA PHE A 27 -0.65 7.39 5.47
C PHE A 27 0.40 7.72 4.42
N LEU A 28 0.32 7.15 3.22
CA LEU A 28 1.12 7.59 2.07
C LEU A 28 0.85 9.06 1.75
N SER A 29 -0.42 9.48 1.74
CA SER A 29 -0.81 10.86 1.45
C SER A 29 -0.31 11.83 2.53
N ILE A 30 -0.41 11.45 3.81
CA ILE A 30 0.12 12.26 4.92
C ILE A 30 1.64 12.37 4.83
N GLU A 31 2.34 11.26 4.56
CA GLU A 31 3.79 11.24 4.37
C GLU A 31 4.22 12.17 3.23
N ALA A 32 3.54 12.08 2.08
CA ALA A 32 3.80 12.94 0.93
C ALA A 32 3.55 14.42 1.25
N MET A 33 2.48 14.73 1.99
CA MET A 33 2.19 16.10 2.42
C MET A 33 3.30 16.66 3.32
N MET A 34 3.81 15.86 4.26
CA MET A 34 4.93 16.27 5.11
C MET A 34 6.19 16.52 4.28
N MET A 35 6.52 15.61 3.36
CA MET A 35 7.66 15.77 2.46
C MET A 35 7.55 17.03 1.60
N ALA A 36 6.34 17.37 1.13
CA ALA A 36 6.11 18.54 0.30
C ALA A 36 6.16 19.88 1.06
N LYS A 37 5.76 19.89 2.34
CA LYS A 37 5.66 21.13 3.14
C LYS A 37 6.92 21.47 3.93
N ASP A 38 7.70 20.48 4.33
CA ASP A 38 8.84 20.70 5.22
C ASP A 38 10.10 21.15 4.45
N TYR A 39 10.49 22.41 4.66
CA TYR A 39 11.67 22.99 4.04
C TYR A 39 12.97 22.29 4.44
N GLU A 40 13.07 21.74 5.65
CA GLU A 40 14.26 20.99 6.06
C GLU A 40 14.41 19.70 5.27
N ILE A 41 13.30 19.03 4.95
CA ILE A 41 13.31 17.81 4.12
C ILE A 41 13.76 18.15 2.70
N TYR A 42 13.24 19.24 2.12
CA TYR A 42 13.71 19.73 0.82
C TYR A 42 15.20 20.09 0.84
N ARG A 43 15.66 20.81 1.86
CA ARG A 43 17.08 21.18 2.00
C ARG A 43 17.99 19.94 2.06
N ARG A 44 17.61 18.91 2.83
CA ARG A 44 18.35 17.63 2.86
C ARG A 44 18.35 16.92 1.51
N ALA A 45 17.27 17.03 0.73
CA ALA A 45 17.22 16.49 -0.62
C ALA A 45 18.15 17.24 -1.59
N LEU A 46 18.23 18.57 -1.46
CA LEU A 46 19.11 19.44 -2.24
C LEU A 46 20.59 19.19 -1.92
N GLU A 47 20.94 18.94 -0.65
CA GLU A 47 22.30 18.57 -0.25
C GLU A 47 22.78 17.28 -0.93
N LYS A 48 21.87 16.34 -1.20
CA LYS A 48 22.18 15.09 -1.92
C LYS A 48 22.19 15.26 -3.44
N ASN A 49 21.44 16.23 -3.97
CA ASN A 49 21.33 16.49 -5.41
C ASN A 49 21.48 17.99 -5.68
N PRO A 50 22.74 18.49 -5.75
CA PRO A 50 23.01 19.89 -6.05
C PRO A 50 22.43 20.23 -7.43
N GLY A 51 21.47 21.15 -7.49
CA GLY A 51 20.77 21.54 -8.72
C GLY A 51 19.31 21.05 -8.82
N LEU A 52 18.81 20.28 -7.85
CA LEU A 52 17.40 19.91 -7.79
C LEU A 52 16.53 21.16 -7.63
N SER A 53 15.65 21.44 -8.59
CA SER A 53 14.67 22.51 -8.43
C SER A 53 13.57 22.10 -7.45
N PHE A 54 12.95 23.08 -6.79
CA PHE A 54 11.83 22.81 -5.89
C PHE A 54 10.65 22.14 -6.62
N ASN A 55 10.39 22.55 -7.86
CA ASN A 55 9.33 21.96 -8.68
C ASN A 55 9.62 20.49 -8.99
N ASP A 56 10.86 20.14 -9.33
CA ASP A 56 11.24 18.75 -9.60
C ASP A 56 11.12 17.88 -8.34
N TYR A 57 11.52 18.43 -7.19
CA TYR A 57 11.32 17.77 -5.90
C TYR A 57 9.84 17.48 -5.62
N ILE A 58 8.97 18.49 -5.72
CA ILE A 58 7.53 18.31 -5.48
C ILE A 58 6.91 17.30 -6.47
N ASN A 59 7.29 17.39 -7.74
CA ASN A 59 6.86 16.41 -8.76
C ASN A 59 7.29 14.99 -8.38
N SER A 60 8.51 14.80 -7.89
CA SER A 60 8.99 13.49 -7.44
C SER A 60 8.19 12.95 -6.24
N VAL A 61 7.81 13.80 -5.30
CA VAL A 61 6.99 13.43 -4.13
C VAL A 61 5.59 13.00 -4.58
N ILE A 62 4.95 13.78 -5.44
CA ILE A 62 3.61 13.47 -5.98
C ILE A 62 3.65 12.19 -6.81
N PHE A 63 4.63 12.04 -7.69
CA PHE A 63 4.79 10.85 -8.51
C PHE A 63 5.03 9.61 -7.64
N SER A 64 5.85 9.72 -6.60
CA SER A 64 6.06 8.64 -5.64
C SER A 64 4.78 8.24 -4.92
N LEU A 65 3.96 9.22 -4.48
CA LEU A 65 2.65 8.95 -3.88
C LEU A 65 1.75 8.18 -4.84
N PHE A 66 1.67 8.63 -6.11
CA PHE A 66 0.86 7.99 -7.13
C PHE A 66 1.27 6.52 -7.33
N ILE A 67 2.55 6.26 -7.61
CA ILE A 67 3.06 4.90 -7.85
C ILE A 67 2.83 3.99 -6.64
N ARG A 68 3.13 4.46 -5.43
CA ARG A 68 2.94 3.65 -4.20
C ARG A 68 1.47 3.36 -3.90
N SER A 69 0.56 4.22 -4.36
CA SER A 69 -0.88 4.01 -4.19
C SER A 69 -1.48 3.01 -5.18
N ILE A 70 -0.80 2.70 -6.30
CA ILE A 70 -1.31 1.75 -7.30
C ILE A 70 -1.53 0.37 -6.69
N SER A 71 -0.59 -0.13 -5.90
CA SER A 71 -0.67 -1.47 -5.30
C SER A 71 -1.94 -1.68 -4.45
N PRO A 72 -2.20 -0.89 -3.39
CA PRO A 72 -3.42 -1.04 -2.60
C PRO A 72 -4.70 -0.78 -3.42
N VAL A 73 -4.67 0.11 -4.42
CA VAL A 73 -5.83 0.34 -5.32
C VAL A 73 -6.13 -0.90 -6.18
N VAL A 74 -5.13 -1.48 -6.81
CA VAL A 74 -5.32 -2.66 -7.68
C VAL A 74 -5.77 -3.86 -6.85
N ILE A 75 -5.15 -4.09 -5.69
CA ILE A 75 -5.55 -5.17 -4.77
C ILE A 75 -7.00 -4.99 -4.34
N SER A 76 -7.39 -3.79 -3.89
CA SER A 76 -8.76 -3.52 -3.42
C SER A 76 -9.80 -3.68 -4.53
N LEU A 77 -9.57 -3.09 -5.71
CA LEU A 77 -10.48 -3.21 -6.85
C LEU A 77 -10.62 -4.66 -7.31
N TYR A 78 -9.50 -5.37 -7.50
CA TYR A 78 -9.53 -6.77 -7.91
C TYR A 78 -10.30 -7.63 -6.90
N THR A 79 -10.03 -7.43 -5.60
CA THR A 79 -10.71 -8.16 -4.53
C THR A 79 -12.20 -7.88 -4.55
N PHE A 80 -12.61 -6.62 -4.69
CA PHE A 80 -14.01 -6.22 -4.71
C PHE A 80 -14.78 -6.88 -5.86
N PHE A 81 -14.25 -6.85 -7.08
CA PHE A 81 -14.93 -7.40 -8.25
C PHE A 81 -14.85 -8.93 -8.33
N THR A 82 -13.68 -9.50 -8.03
CA THR A 82 -13.41 -10.91 -8.31
C THR A 82 -13.71 -11.81 -7.13
N VAL A 83 -13.30 -11.43 -5.92
CA VAL A 83 -13.45 -12.31 -4.74
C VAL A 83 -14.90 -12.45 -4.31
N LYS A 84 -15.78 -11.49 -4.62
CA LYS A 84 -17.24 -11.62 -4.43
C LYS A 84 -17.89 -12.63 -5.39
N LYS A 85 -17.29 -12.91 -6.56
CA LYS A 85 -17.84 -13.83 -7.56
C LYS A 85 -17.14 -15.20 -7.58
N TYR A 86 -15.81 -15.24 -7.54
CA TYR A 86 -15.01 -16.46 -7.76
C TYR A 86 -14.25 -16.97 -6.54
N GLY A 87 -14.25 -16.23 -5.42
CA GLY A 87 -13.49 -16.61 -4.21
C GLY A 87 -12.01 -16.29 -4.36
N ILE A 88 -11.17 -16.85 -3.48
CA ILE A 88 -9.72 -16.63 -3.48
C ILE A 88 -9.02 -17.87 -4.00
N ASN A 89 -8.43 -17.77 -5.18
CA ASN A 89 -7.64 -18.83 -5.77
C ASN A 89 -6.14 -18.70 -5.43
N PHE A 90 -5.37 -19.72 -5.77
CA PHE A 90 -3.92 -19.72 -5.56
C PHE A 90 -3.23 -18.58 -6.32
N SER A 91 -3.65 -18.31 -7.55
CA SER A 91 -3.09 -17.24 -8.39
C SER A 91 -3.22 -15.86 -7.75
N TYR A 92 -4.38 -15.56 -7.13
CA TYR A 92 -4.60 -14.33 -6.36
C TYR A 92 -3.56 -14.20 -5.25
N LYS A 93 -3.36 -15.26 -4.46
CA LYS A 93 -2.41 -15.22 -3.34
C LYS A 93 -0.99 -14.99 -3.81
N VAL A 94 -0.56 -15.70 -4.84
CA VAL A 94 0.81 -15.58 -5.38
C VAL A 94 1.02 -14.19 -5.96
N PHE A 95 0.09 -13.71 -6.79
CA PHE A 95 0.24 -12.43 -7.47
C PHE A 95 0.21 -11.25 -6.48
N PHE A 96 -0.84 -11.13 -5.68
CA PHE A 96 -0.98 -10.00 -4.76
C PHE A 96 -0.12 -10.12 -3.51
N GLY A 97 0.14 -11.34 -3.04
CA GLY A 97 1.13 -11.57 -1.98
C GLY A 97 2.54 -11.21 -2.45
N GLY A 98 2.94 -11.64 -3.65
CA GLY A 98 4.22 -11.27 -4.25
C GLY A 98 4.34 -9.76 -4.46
N MET A 99 3.31 -9.11 -5.00
CA MET A 99 3.27 -7.65 -5.20
C MET A 99 3.43 -6.89 -3.87
N THR A 100 2.71 -7.31 -2.82
CA THR A 100 2.82 -6.71 -1.48
C THR A 100 4.20 -6.95 -0.87
N LEU A 101 4.80 -8.13 -1.08
CA LEU A 101 6.14 -8.45 -0.58
C LEU A 101 7.23 -7.60 -1.26
N ILE A 102 7.13 -7.41 -2.58
CA ILE A 102 8.03 -6.51 -3.33
C ILE A 102 7.90 -5.08 -2.79
N GLU A 103 6.69 -4.60 -2.53
CA GLU A 103 6.46 -3.28 -1.94
C GLU A 103 7.12 -3.16 -0.56
N ILE A 104 6.99 -4.15 0.33
CA ILE A 104 7.65 -4.15 1.64
C ILE A 104 9.18 -4.08 1.49
N ILE A 105 9.76 -4.88 0.60
CA ILE A 105 11.20 -4.87 0.35
C ILE A 105 11.64 -3.49 -0.17
N ASN A 106 10.92 -2.95 -1.16
CA ASN A 106 11.19 -1.63 -1.71
C ASN A 106 11.09 -0.53 -0.64
N LEU A 107 10.11 -0.61 0.25
CA LEU A 107 10.00 0.32 1.37
C LEU A 107 11.24 0.21 2.26
N ILE A 108 11.56 -0.98 2.77
CA ILE A 108 12.71 -1.19 3.66
C ILE A 108 14.02 -0.68 3.04
N LEU A 109 14.24 -0.92 1.75
CA LEU A 109 15.44 -0.49 1.02
C LEU A 109 15.54 1.04 0.81
N GLN A 110 14.45 1.80 0.99
CA GLN A 110 14.50 3.26 0.87
C GLN A 110 15.11 3.94 2.11
N PHE A 111 15.22 3.24 3.26
CA PHE A 111 15.82 3.74 4.50
C PHE A 111 15.35 5.16 4.90
N ARG A 112 14.06 5.48 4.67
CA ARG A 112 13.49 6.80 5.01
C ARG A 112 13.15 6.85 6.50
N THR A 113 14.16 6.98 7.35
CA THR A 113 14.02 6.89 8.81
C THR A 113 13.36 8.10 9.47
N GLY A 114 13.18 9.21 8.73
CA GLY A 114 12.72 10.50 9.27
C GLY A 114 11.20 10.67 9.39
N SER A 115 10.38 9.69 8.99
CA SER A 115 8.92 9.80 9.02
C SER A 115 8.30 8.65 9.81
N ILE A 116 7.48 8.95 10.83
CA ILE A 116 6.70 7.91 11.54
C ILE A 116 5.70 7.21 10.59
N PHE A 117 5.17 7.95 9.62
CA PHE A 117 4.19 7.44 8.65
C PHE A 117 4.81 6.42 7.70
N TYR A 118 6.09 6.55 7.38
CA TYR A 118 6.83 5.53 6.62
C TYR A 118 6.77 4.16 7.31
N TYR A 119 7.03 4.10 8.62
CA TYR A 119 6.97 2.86 9.39
C TYR A 119 5.55 2.30 9.50
N LEU A 120 4.54 3.16 9.66
CA LEU A 120 3.14 2.75 9.66
C LEU A 120 2.73 2.11 8.32
N VAL A 121 3.18 2.66 7.20
CA VAL A 121 2.94 2.08 5.86
C VAL A 121 3.58 0.69 5.75
N ILE A 122 4.80 0.48 6.28
CA ILE A 122 5.44 -0.84 6.30
C ILE A 122 4.60 -1.84 7.10
N VAL A 123 4.21 -1.48 8.32
CA VAL A 123 3.39 -2.34 9.20
C VAL A 123 2.07 -2.71 8.52
N LEU A 124 1.40 -1.75 7.88
CA LEU A 124 0.15 -2.02 7.18
C LEU A 124 0.33 -2.93 5.96
N ASN A 125 1.43 -2.80 5.21
CA ASN A 125 1.73 -3.73 4.12
C ASN A 125 2.01 -5.15 4.64
N ILE A 126 2.67 -5.31 5.79
CA ILE A 126 2.85 -6.62 6.44
C ILE A 126 1.49 -7.21 6.85
N ILE A 127 0.62 -6.40 7.44
CA ILE A 127 -0.75 -6.83 7.80
C ILE A 127 -1.53 -7.25 6.54
N LEU A 128 -1.43 -6.47 5.45
CA LEU A 128 -2.06 -6.78 4.17
C LEU A 128 -1.58 -8.13 3.61
N LEU A 129 -0.26 -8.36 3.61
CA LEU A 129 0.34 -9.61 3.19
C LEU A 129 -0.16 -10.79 4.02
N PHE A 130 -0.23 -10.63 5.34
CA PHE A 130 -0.76 -11.65 6.24
C PHE A 130 -2.23 -11.99 5.95
N ILE A 131 -3.07 -10.97 5.71
CA ILE A 131 -4.49 -11.17 5.35
C ILE A 131 -4.60 -11.95 4.04
N ILE A 132 -3.83 -11.59 3.02
CA ILE A 132 -3.80 -12.29 1.71
C ILE A 132 -3.33 -13.74 1.86
N GLY A 133 -2.29 -13.98 2.66
CA GLY A 133 -1.71 -15.32 2.83
C GLY A 133 -2.63 -16.28 3.59
N ARG A 134 -3.26 -15.81 4.68
CA ARG A 134 -4.02 -16.64 5.62
C ARG A 134 -5.35 -17.18 5.07
N GLU A 135 -5.94 -16.56 4.06
CA GLU A 135 -7.28 -16.95 3.61
C GLU A 135 -7.23 -18.24 2.77
N GLU A 136 -7.34 -19.42 3.40
CA GLU A 136 -7.37 -20.73 2.73
C GLU A 136 -8.49 -20.82 1.67
N ARG A 137 -8.24 -21.64 0.62
CA ARG A 137 -9.17 -21.84 -0.51
C ARG A 137 -10.59 -22.02 0.00
N MET A 138 -11.46 -21.04 -0.28
CA MET A 138 -12.91 -21.16 -0.14
C MET A 138 -13.51 -21.47 -1.49
#